data_AF-A0A7M3SXU1-F1
#
_entry.id   AF-A0A7M3SXU1-F1
#
_cell.length_a   1.000
_cell.length_b   1.000
_cell.length_c   1.000
_cell.angle_alpha   90.00
_cell.angle_beta   90.00
_cell.angle_gamma   90.00
#
_symmetry.space_group_name_H-M   'P 1'
#
loop_
_entity.id
_entity.type
_entity.pdbx_description
1 polymer ?
#
loop_
_entity_poly.entity_id
_entity_poly.type
_entity_poly.pdbx_seq_one_letter_code
_entity_poly.pdbx_strand_id
1 'polypeptide(L)'
;MIGIILKNKLAYSILFYVFWGGSFYATILNLGEGATEILRWFLRLLIFLFWLPVLLDMIKTKIKNKIFWILSMFLLPFFAPVVYIFRRKNLVHLETNKFKFGK
;
A
#
# COMPACT_ATOMS: atom_id res chain seq x y z
N MET A 1 9.88 -10.63 2.63
CA MET A 1 9.52 -9.30 2.10
C MET A 1 8.56 -8.53 3.00
N ILE A 2 7.33 -9.00 3.24
CA ILE A 2 6.35 -8.21 4.02
C ILE A 2 6.79 -7.91 5.46
N GLY A 3 7.57 -8.79 6.09
CA GLY A 3 8.11 -8.56 7.43
C GLY A 3 8.99 -7.30 7.54
N ILE A 4 9.77 -7.00 6.50
CA ILE A 4 10.61 -5.78 6.43
C ILE A 4 9.72 -4.55 6.24
N ILE A 5 8.70 -4.65 5.37
CA ILE A 5 7.71 -3.59 5.14
C ILE A 5 6.96 -3.26 6.44
N LEU A 6 6.55 -4.27 7.21
CA LEU A 6 5.84 -4.09 8.47
C LEU A 6 6.75 -3.52 9.57
N LYS A 7 8.03 -3.90 9.59
CA LYS A 7 9.03 -3.34 10.53
C LYS A 7 9.27 -1.86 10.23
N ASN A 8 9.38 -1.50 8.95
CA ASN A 8 9.66 -0.14 8.48
C ASN A 8 8.42 0.57 7.91
N LYS A 9 7.24 0.30 8.49
CA LYS A 9 5.94 0.75 7.96
C LYS A 9 5.84 2.26 7.75
N LEU A 10 6.49 3.06 8.58
CA LEU A 10 6.54 4.52 8.44
C LEU A 10 7.35 4.93 7.20
N ALA A 11 8.59 4.45 7.09
CA ALA A 11 9.45 4.74 5.94
C ALA A 11 8.80 4.28 4.62
N TYR A 12 8.15 3.12 4.64
CA TYR A 12 7.40 2.62 3.50
C TYR A 12 6.27 3.57 3.07
N SER A 13 5.52 4.09 4.04
CA SER A 13 4.39 4.99 3.78
C SER A 13 4.87 6.35 3.27
N ILE A 14 5.96 6.87 3.82
CA ILE A 14 6.60 8.09 3.35
C ILE A 14 7.06 7.91 1.90
N LEU A 15 7.80 6.84 1.60
CA LEU A 15 8.26 6.54 0.23
C LEU A 15 7.09 6.39 -0.75
N PHE A 16 6.01 5.74 -0.33
CA PHE A 16 4.82 5.58 -1.15
C PHE A 16 4.22 6.93 -1.55
N TYR A 17 4.05 7.86 -0.60
CA TYR A 17 3.51 9.20 -0.89
C TYR A 17 4.49 10.09 -1.67
N VAL A 18 5.80 9.92 -1.44
CA VAL A 18 6.83 10.54 -2.28
C VAL A 18 6.62 10.09 -3.72
N PHE A 19 6.58 8.79 -4.02
CA PHE A 19 6.36 8.33 -5.39
C PHE A 19 5.01 8.76 -5.98
N TRP A 20 3.96 8.82 -5.15
CA TRP A 20 2.65 9.32 -5.57
C TRP A 20 2.68 10.80 -6.02
N GLY A 21 3.55 11.62 -5.41
CA GLY A 21 3.72 13.04 -5.70
C GLY A 21 4.43 13.37 -7.02
N GLY A 22 4.47 12.46 -8.00
CA GLY A 22 5.24 12.63 -9.24
C GLY A 22 5.02 13.92 -10.01
N SER A 23 3.78 14.41 -10.07
CA SER A 23 3.45 15.67 -10.73
C SER A 23 4.05 16.88 -10.02
N PHE A 24 4.15 16.84 -8.68
CA PHE A 24 4.75 17.92 -7.89
C PHE A 24 6.24 18.08 -8.23
N TYR A 25 6.96 16.96 -8.40
CA TYR A 25 8.37 17.02 -8.80
C TYR A 25 8.54 17.54 -10.22
N ALA A 26 7.68 17.14 -11.15
CA ALA A 26 7.72 17.64 -12.51
C ALA A 26 7.52 19.17 -12.56
N THR A 27 6.61 19.69 -11.73
CA THR A 27 6.37 21.13 -11.60
C THR A 27 7.55 21.87 -10.96
N ILE A 28 8.10 21.38 -9.85
CA ILE A 28 9.23 22.03 -9.16
C ILE A 28 10.49 22.08 -10.04
N LEU A 29 10.76 21.00 -10.76
CA LEU A 29 11.94 20.87 -11.60
C LEU A 29 11.76 21.52 -12.99
N ASN A 30 10.57 22.07 -13.28
CA ASN A 30 10.20 22.66 -14.56
C ASN A 30 10.59 21.76 -15.75
N LEU A 31 10.23 20.48 -15.65
CA LEU A 31 10.59 19.48 -16.64
C LEU A 31 9.80 19.69 -17.94
N GLY A 32 10.46 19.52 -19.08
CA GLY A 32 9.78 19.49 -20.38
C GLY A 32 8.74 18.36 -20.45
N GLU A 33 7.78 18.48 -21.37
CA GLU A 33 6.64 17.57 -21.51
C GLU A 33 7.06 16.09 -21.62
N GLY A 34 8.05 15.80 -22.48
CA GLY A 34 8.56 14.43 -22.65
C GLY A 34 9.19 13.84 -21.38
N ALA A 35 9.97 14.65 -20.65
CA ALA A 35 10.57 14.21 -19.39
C ALA A 35 9.51 14.00 -18.29
N THR A 36 8.46 14.83 -18.28
CA THR A 36 7.33 14.70 -17.37
C THR A 36 6.55 13.41 -17.59
N GLU A 37 6.31 13.03 -18.85
CA GLU A 37 5.65 11.77 -19.17
C GLU A 37 6.47 10.56 -18.72
N ILE A 38 7.77 10.54 -19.02
CA ILE A 38 8.68 9.47 -18.60
C ILE A 38 8.68 9.34 -17.08
N LEU A 39 8.79 10.45 -16.34
CA LEU A 39 8.76 10.46 -14.88
C LEU A 39 7.44 9.90 -14.35
N ARG A 40 6.29 10.30 -14.91
CA ARG A 40 4.97 9.80 -14.48
C ARG A 40 4.80 8.32 -14.74
N TRP A 41 5.31 7.79 -15.85
CA TRP A 41 5.29 6.36 -16.14
C TRP A 41 6.20 5.58 -15.19
N PHE A 42 7.41 6.06 -14.99
CA PHE A 42 8.38 5.44 -14.08
C PHE A 42 7.87 5.39 -12.64
N LEU A 43 7.32 6.48 -12.12
CA LEU A 43 6.75 6.54 -10.78
C LEU A 43 5.51 5.65 -10.64
N ARG A 44 4.65 5.56 -11.66
CA ARG A 44 3.52 4.62 -11.66
C ARG A 44 3.97 3.17 -11.59
N LEU A 45 5.03 2.80 -12.31
CA LEU A 45 5.63 1.46 -12.22
C LEU A 45 6.19 1.19 -10.82
N LEU A 46 6.88 2.16 -10.21
CA LEU A 46 7.39 2.03 -8.84
C LEU A 46 6.25 1.86 -7.82
N ILE A 47 5.20 2.67 -7.92
CA ILE A 47 4.01 2.55 -7.05
C ILE A 47 3.38 1.17 -7.23
N PHE A 48 3.28 0.68 -8.46
CA PHE A 48 2.74 -0.64 -8.75
C PHE A 48 3.59 -1.77 -8.13
N LEU A 49 4.91 -1.67 -8.22
CA LEU A 49 5.85 -2.59 -7.56
C LEU A 49 5.74 -2.55 -6.03
N PHE A 50 5.46 -1.38 -5.44
CA PHE A 50 5.16 -1.25 -4.01
C PHE A 50 3.76 -1.80 -3.66
N TRP A 51 2.81 -1.71 -4.58
CA TRP A 51 1.45 -2.17 -4.33
C TRP A 51 1.36 -3.71 -4.31
N LEU A 52 2.09 -4.40 -5.19
CA LEU A 52 2.04 -5.86 -5.36
C LEU A 52 2.35 -6.68 -4.09
N PRO A 53 3.43 -6.44 -3.33
CA PRO A 53 3.72 -7.18 -2.10
C PRO A 53 2.60 -7.07 -1.06
N VAL A 54 1.95 -5.91 -0.99
CA VAL A 54 0.85 -5.66 -0.06
C VAL A 54 -0.39 -6.45 -0.47
N LEU A 55 -0.71 -6.48 -1.77
CA LEU A 55 -1.81 -7.28 -2.29
C LEU A 55 -1.55 -8.77 -2.04
N LEU A 56 -0.35 -9.25 -2.36
CA LEU A 56 0.03 -10.65 -2.14
C LEU A 56 -0.08 -11.05 -0.66
N ASP A 57 0.29 -10.16 0.26
CA ASP A 57 0.10 -10.40 1.70
C ASP A 57 -1.37 -10.47 2.08
N MET A 58 -2.24 -9.60 1.57
CA MET A 58 -3.70 -9.68 1.78
C MET A 58 -4.30 -10.97 1.20
N ILE A 59 -3.79 -11.45 0.07
CA ILE A 59 -4.26 -12.69 -0.56
C ILE A 59 -3.82 -13.92 0.25
N LYS A 60 -2.56 -13.97 0.68
CA LYS A 60 -2.00 -15.12 1.41
C LYS A 60 -2.41 -15.16 2.87
N THR A 61 -2.53 -14.00 3.50
CA THR A 61 -2.85 -13.90 4.92
C THR A 61 -4.35 -13.97 5.10
N LYS A 62 -4.80 -14.86 6.00
CA LYS A 62 -6.19 -14.80 6.44
C LYS A 62 -6.36 -13.54 7.32
N ILE A 63 -7.30 -12.70 6.93
CA ILE A 63 -7.58 -11.41 7.58
C ILE A 63 -9.09 -11.21 7.66
N LYS A 64 -9.57 -10.55 8.71
CA LYS A 64 -10.98 -10.20 8.84
C LYS A 64 -11.41 -9.29 7.67
N ASN A 65 -12.53 -9.62 7.03
CA ASN A 65 -13.12 -8.90 5.90
C ASN A 65 -12.15 -8.73 4.71
N LYS A 66 -11.45 -9.81 4.32
CA LYS A 66 -10.48 -9.81 3.22
C LYS A 66 -10.99 -9.16 1.92
N ILE A 67 -12.22 -9.48 1.51
CA ILE A 67 -12.83 -8.93 0.29
C ILE A 67 -12.91 -7.40 0.35
N PHE A 68 -13.31 -6.85 1.50
CA PHE A 68 -13.38 -5.40 1.72
C PHE A 68 -12.00 -4.75 1.57
N TRP A 69 -10.96 -5.36 2.11
CA TRP A 69 -9.59 -4.82 2.01
C TRP A 69 -9.05 -4.84 0.59
N ILE A 70 -9.27 -5.93 -0.13
CA ILE A 70 -8.86 -6.05 -1.54
C ILE A 70 -9.64 -5.03 -2.39
N LEU A 71 -10.95 -4.92 -2.20
CA LEU A 71 -11.78 -3.97 -2.93
C LEU A 71 -11.37 -2.52 -2.65
N SER A 72 -11.10 -2.19 -1.38
CA SER A 72 -10.58 -0.88 -0.97
C SER A 72 -9.24 -0.56 -1.64
N MET A 73 -8.44 -1.57 -1.98
CA MET A 73 -7.17 -1.42 -2.67
C MET A 73 -7.33 -0.91 -4.11
N PHE A 74 -8.46 -1.17 -4.75
CA PHE A 74 -8.80 -0.66 -6.09
C PHE A 74 -9.56 0.68 -6.04
N LEU A 75 -10.43 0.87 -5.05
CA LEU A 75 -11.17 2.13 -4.86
C LEU A 75 -10.28 3.26 -4.36
N LEU A 76 -9.39 2.98 -3.41
CA LEU A 76 -8.51 3.96 -2.77
C LEU A 76 -7.05 3.48 -2.82
N PRO A 77 -6.46 3.33 -4.02
CA PRO A 77 -5.12 2.76 -4.20
C PRO A 77 -4.02 3.60 -3.54
N PHE A 78 -4.26 4.90 -3.33
CA PHE A 78 -3.31 5.80 -2.64
C PHE A 78 -3.33 5.66 -1.12
N PHE A 79 -4.34 5.02 -0.53
CA PHE A 79 -4.57 5.02 0.92
C PHE A 79 -4.63 3.61 1.50
N ALA A 80 -5.37 2.71 0.84
CA ALA A 80 -5.58 1.35 1.31
C ALA A 80 -4.29 0.55 1.57
N PRO A 81 -3.22 0.63 0.74
CA PRO A 81 -1.98 -0.09 1.01
C PRO A 81 -1.31 0.37 2.32
N VAL A 82 -1.27 1.68 2.55
CA VAL A 82 -0.71 2.28 3.76
C VAL A 82 -1.51 1.88 4.99
N VAL A 83 -2.83 2.10 4.97
CA VAL A 83 -3.71 1.76 6.09
C VAL A 83 -3.63 0.27 6.42
N TYR A 84 -3.61 -0.58 5.40
CA TYR A 84 -3.48 -2.01 5.60
C TYR A 84 -2.22 -2.36 6.37
N ILE A 85 -1.05 -1.84 5.98
CA ILE A 85 0.23 -2.12 6.67
C ILE A 85 0.13 -1.76 8.17
N PHE A 86 -0.47 -0.61 8.50
CA PHE A 86 -0.65 -0.21 9.90
C PHE A 86 -1.66 -1.09 10.66
N ARG A 87 -2.76 -1.47 10.00
CA ARG A 87 -3.86 -2.21 10.62
C ARG A 87 -3.67 -3.73 10.57
N ARG A 88 -2.72 -4.24 9.78
CA ARG A 88 -2.48 -5.67 9.51
C ARG A 88 -2.39 -6.50 10.78
N LYS A 89 -1.64 -6.05 11.79
CA LYS A 89 -1.53 -6.77 13.08
C LYS A 89 -2.89 -6.93 13.77
N ASN A 90 -3.69 -5.86 13.78
CA ASN A 90 -5.03 -5.91 14.36
C ASN A 90 -5.99 -6.77 13.54
N LEU A 91 -5.90 -6.76 12.21
CA LEU A 91 -6.76 -7.57 11.34
C LEU A 91 -6.52 -9.07 11.48
N VAL A 92 -5.26 -9.46 11.58
CA VAL A 92 -4.85 -10.85 11.85
C VAL A 92 -5.25 -11.26 13.26
N HIS A 93 -5.04 -10.37 14.24
CA HIS A 93 -5.46 -10.61 15.62
C HIS A 93 -6.99 -10.77 15.72
N LEU A 94 -7.79 -9.93 15.07
CA LEU A 94 -9.25 -10.01 15.10
C LEU A 94 -9.81 -11.26 14.40
N GLU A 95 -9.06 -11.83 13.44
CA GLU A 95 -9.45 -13.09 12.83
C GLU A 95 -9.13 -14.29 13.74
N THR A 96 -7.96 -14.27 14.39
CA THR A 96 -7.57 -15.29 15.37
C THR A 96 -8.38 -15.21 16.66
N ASN A 97 -8.80 -14.01 17.05
CA ASN A 97 -9.72 -13.72 18.16
C ASN A 97 -11.19 -13.67 17.72
N LYS A 98 -11.58 -14.44 16.69
CA LYS A 98 -13.00 -14.81 16.48
C LYS A 98 -13.48 -15.69 17.64
N PHE A 99 -13.52 -15.12 18.84
CA PHE A 99 -14.14 -15.60 20.04
C PHE A 99 -13.80 -17.05 20.42
N LYS A 100 -13.06 -17.20 21.54
CA LYS A 100 -13.50 -18.11 22.61
C LYS A 100 -14.94 -17.71 22.97
N PHE A 101 -15.92 -18.06 22.14
CA PHE A 101 -17.29 -18.14 22.62
C PHE A 101 -17.24 -19.23 23.68
N GLY A 102 -17.65 -18.87 24.89
CA GLY A 102 -17.76 -19.78 26.01
C GLY A 102 -18.49 -21.04 25.58
N LYS A 103 -18.05 -22.15 26.18
CA LYS A 103 -18.82 -23.39 26.30
C LYS A 103 -20.31 -23.12 26.51
#